data_AF-A0A2S9YGF9-F1
#
_entry.id   AF-A0A2S9YGF9-F1
#
_cell.length_a   1.000
_cell.length_b   1.000
_cell.length_c   1.000
_cell.angle_alpha   90.00
_cell.angle_beta   90.00
_cell.angle_gamma   90.00
#
_symmetry.space_group_name_H-M   'P 1'
#
loop_
_entity.id
_entity.type
_entity.pdbx_description
1 polymer ?
#
loop_
_entity_poly.entity_id
_entity_poly.type
_entity_poly.pdbx_seq_one_letter_code
_entity_poly.pdbx_strand_id
1 'polypeptide(L)'
;MTEHSDDHEIIPVFVKSVIDDGASRRLDPDHFANFEEYRAAVEEHCSMLAERFGGEDVLLWRGQPTSVRRMARMFLECAGQRKIVLPAWNRHRFEASTGIDCTAMFDRRGSFKPLEAAAIAEAFLDSPAAENYVDGARYFFGHRVP
;
A
#
# COMPACT_ATOMS: atom_id res chain seq x y z
N MET A 1 18.44 -5.74 30.32
CA MET A 1 18.90 -4.34 30.44
C MET A 1 18.95 -3.84 29.01
N THR A 2 17.92 -3.09 28.62
CA THR A 2 17.61 -2.71 27.24
C THR A 2 18.70 -1.81 26.68
N GLU A 3 19.53 -2.36 25.80
CA GLU A 3 20.44 -1.58 24.95
C GLU A 3 19.61 -0.60 24.12
N HIS A 4 20.17 0.60 23.94
CA HIS A 4 19.55 1.69 23.21
C HIS A 4 19.18 1.24 21.81
N SER A 5 17.88 1.09 21.55
CA SER A 5 17.33 1.17 20.20
C SER A 5 17.69 2.56 19.70
N ASP A 6 18.68 2.64 18.83
CA ASP A 6 18.95 3.88 18.11
C ASP A 6 17.74 4.15 17.21
N ASP A 7 17.26 5.40 17.14
CA ASP A 7 15.98 5.76 16.52
C ASP A 7 15.89 5.27 15.06
N HIS A 8 17.04 5.08 14.39
CA HIS A 8 17.10 4.59 13.02
C HIS A 8 16.78 3.09 12.87
N GLU A 9 16.89 2.28 13.94
CA GLU A 9 16.57 0.84 13.92
C GLU A 9 15.05 0.60 13.73
N ILE A 10 14.23 1.61 13.95
CA ILE A 10 12.79 1.54 13.67
C ILE A 10 12.51 1.51 12.15
N ILE A 11 13.43 2.02 11.32
CA ILE A 11 13.21 2.20 9.89
C ILE A 11 13.04 0.85 9.18
N PRO A 12 13.93 -0.15 9.34
CA PRO A 12 13.74 -1.48 8.75
C PRO A 12 12.44 -2.16 9.20
N VAL A 13 11.99 -1.93 10.43
CA VAL A 13 10.72 -2.47 10.95
C VAL A 13 9.53 -1.90 10.17
N PHE A 14 9.54 -0.60 9.86
CA PHE A 14 8.48 0.02 9.06
C PHE A 14 8.60 -0.30 7.56
N VAL A 15 9.82 -0.33 7.02
CA VAL A 15 10.08 -0.61 5.60
C VAL A 15 9.54 -1.98 5.19
N LYS A 16 9.66 -3.01 6.06
CA LYS A 16 9.02 -4.32 5.87
C LYS A 16 7.56 -4.22 5.44
N SER A 17 6.77 -3.35 6.10
CA SER A 17 5.32 -3.22 5.81
C SER A 17 5.03 -2.70 4.40
N VAL A 18 6.03 -2.11 3.74
CA VAL A 18 5.97 -1.58 2.38
C VAL A 18 6.50 -2.60 1.37
N ILE A 19 7.59 -3.30 1.69
CA ILE A 19 8.31 -4.18 0.75
C ILE A 19 7.89 -5.65 0.80
N ASP A 20 7.27 -6.09 1.89
CA ASP A 20 6.73 -7.44 2.00
C ASP A 20 5.27 -7.44 1.55
N ASP A 21 4.86 -8.44 0.80
CA ASP A 21 3.43 -8.68 0.62
C ASP A 21 2.92 -9.25 1.95
N GLY A 22 1.94 -8.59 2.56
CA GLY A 22 1.38 -9.01 3.85
C GLY A 22 0.89 -10.46 3.90
N ALA A 23 0.70 -11.13 2.76
CA ALA A 23 0.41 -12.55 2.67
C ALA A 23 1.63 -13.47 2.90
N SER A 24 2.86 -12.98 2.69
CA SER A 24 4.08 -13.79 2.65
C SER A 24 4.83 -13.87 3.99
N ARG A 25 4.64 -12.89 4.91
CA ARG A 25 5.29 -12.81 6.24
C ARG A 25 6.77 -13.22 6.25
N ARG A 26 7.53 -12.87 5.21
CA ARG A 26 8.90 -13.38 5.03
C ARG A 26 9.89 -12.66 5.93
N LEU A 27 9.67 -11.38 6.19
CA LEU A 27 10.59 -10.52 6.92
C LEU A 27 10.11 -10.28 8.35
N ASP A 28 9.94 -11.32 9.17
CA ASP A 28 9.60 -11.16 10.59
C ASP A 28 10.85 -11.04 11.46
N PRO A 29 11.08 -9.94 12.22
CA PRO A 29 12.26 -9.80 13.08
C PRO A 29 12.47 -11.01 14.01
N ASP A 30 11.39 -11.61 14.50
CA ASP A 30 11.43 -12.78 15.38
C ASP A 30 11.99 -14.05 14.70
N HIS A 31 12.12 -14.04 13.36
CA HIS A 31 12.73 -15.14 12.60
C HIS A 31 14.26 -15.02 12.46
N PHE A 32 14.88 -13.93 12.93
CA PHE A 32 16.31 -13.68 12.79
C PHE A 32 17.01 -13.75 14.15
N ALA A 33 18.29 -14.13 14.17
CA ALA A 33 19.01 -14.30 15.43
C ALA A 33 19.34 -12.96 16.11
N ASN A 34 19.42 -11.88 15.33
CA ASN A 34 19.72 -10.52 15.78
C ASN A 34 19.21 -9.48 14.76
N PHE A 35 19.26 -8.20 15.14
CA PHE A 35 18.78 -7.10 14.31
C PHE A 35 19.62 -6.87 13.05
N GLU A 36 20.93 -7.13 13.08
CA GLU A 36 21.81 -6.98 11.91
C GLU A 36 21.45 -7.99 10.81
N GLU A 37 21.15 -9.24 11.16
CA GLU A 37 20.67 -10.25 10.21
C GLU A 37 19.32 -9.85 9.61
N TYR A 38 18.39 -9.35 10.44
CA TYR A 38 17.11 -8.84 9.97
C TYR A 38 17.28 -7.66 8.99
N ARG A 39 18.14 -6.70 9.34
CA ARG A 39 18.46 -5.54 8.51
C ARG A 39 19.04 -5.95 7.16
N ALA A 40 20.00 -6.88 7.16
CA ALA A 40 20.60 -7.40 5.94
C ALA A 40 19.55 -8.06 5.02
N ALA A 41 18.63 -8.85 5.59
CA ALA A 41 17.55 -9.48 4.82
C ALA A 41 16.56 -8.45 4.24
N VAL A 42 16.25 -7.38 4.97
CA VAL A 42 15.43 -6.25 4.47
C VAL A 42 16.13 -5.55 3.31
N GLU A 43 17.41 -5.24 3.44
CA GLU A 43 18.23 -4.58 2.40
C GLU A 43 18.38 -5.44 1.14
N GLU A 44 18.60 -6.74 1.30
CA GLU A 44 18.64 -7.70 0.19
C GLU A 44 17.29 -7.75 -0.54
N HIS A 45 16.18 -7.81 0.21
CA HIS A 45 14.85 -7.84 -0.39
C HIS A 45 14.52 -6.52 -1.10
N CYS A 46 14.92 -5.37 -0.56
CA CYS A 46 14.84 -4.08 -1.25
C CYS A 46 15.60 -4.10 -2.57
N SER A 47 16.85 -4.57 -2.57
CA SER A 47 17.69 -4.68 -3.77
C SER A 47 17.04 -5.57 -4.82
N MET A 48 16.53 -6.74 -4.42
CA MET A 48 15.83 -7.66 -5.32
C MET A 48 14.57 -7.02 -5.93
N LEU A 49 13.78 -6.27 -5.16
CA LEU A 49 12.61 -5.58 -5.68
C LEU A 49 13.00 -4.45 -6.64
N ALA A 50 14.05 -3.70 -6.34
CA ALA A 50 14.57 -2.65 -7.22
C ALA A 50 15.03 -3.24 -8.55
N GLU A 51 15.82 -4.32 -8.54
CA GLU A 51 16.22 -5.05 -9.75
C GLU A 51 15.02 -5.57 -10.55
N ARG A 52 14.03 -6.14 -9.84
CA ARG A 52 12.84 -6.71 -10.45
C ARG A 52 11.97 -5.68 -11.16
N PHE A 53 11.82 -4.48 -10.58
CA PHE A 53 10.87 -3.48 -11.05
C PHE A 53 11.50 -2.31 -11.82
N GLY A 54 12.82 -2.30 -11.99
CA GLY A 54 13.50 -1.36 -12.87
C GLY A 54 14.11 -0.14 -12.17
N GLY A 55 14.51 -0.30 -10.90
CA GLY A 55 15.31 0.67 -10.15
C GLY A 55 14.60 1.31 -8.96
N GLU A 56 15.24 2.32 -8.37
CA GLU A 56 14.82 2.99 -7.13
C GLU A 56 13.68 4.00 -7.32
N ASP A 57 13.35 4.36 -8.57
CA ASP A 57 12.31 5.34 -8.88
C ASP A 57 10.88 4.75 -8.86
N VAL A 58 10.73 3.45 -8.58
CA VAL A 58 9.43 2.77 -8.53
C VAL A 58 8.83 2.87 -7.13
N LEU A 59 7.67 3.49 -7.03
CA LEU A 59 6.92 3.51 -5.77
C LEU A 59 6.33 2.13 -5.47
N LEU A 60 6.85 1.46 -4.45
CA LEU A 60 6.34 0.17 -3.99
C LEU A 60 5.28 0.30 -2.89
N TRP A 61 4.34 -0.64 -2.89
CA TRP A 61 3.38 -0.85 -1.82
C TRP A 61 2.98 -2.33 -1.75
N ARG A 62 3.20 -2.92 -0.56
CA ARG A 62 3.01 -4.35 -0.27
C ARG A 62 3.81 -5.24 -1.22
N GLY A 63 5.09 -4.91 -1.39
CA GLY A 63 6.04 -5.66 -2.21
C GLY A 63 5.76 -5.64 -3.72
N GLN A 64 4.93 -4.72 -4.20
CA GLN A 64 4.53 -4.60 -5.59
C GLN A 64 4.51 -3.13 -6.02
N PRO A 65 4.68 -2.81 -7.31
CA PRO A 65 4.45 -1.46 -7.82
C PRO A 65 3.08 -0.93 -7.39
N THR A 66 3.06 0.29 -6.89
CA THR A 66 1.83 0.96 -6.46
C THR A 66 0.91 1.08 -7.66
N SER A 67 -0.36 0.74 -7.51
CA SER A 67 -1.33 0.77 -8.61
C SER A 67 -2.65 1.32 -8.13
N VAL A 68 -3.04 2.47 -8.67
CA VAL A 68 -4.33 3.13 -8.35
C VAL A 68 -5.49 2.23 -8.75
N ARG A 69 -5.37 1.53 -9.89
CA ARG A 69 -6.35 0.54 -10.35
C ARG A 69 -6.46 -0.64 -9.38
N ARG A 70 -5.33 -1.13 -8.85
CA ARG A 70 -5.34 -2.19 -7.83
C ARG A 70 -5.98 -1.72 -6.53
N MET A 71 -5.74 -0.48 -6.10
CA MET A 71 -6.41 0.09 -4.93
C MET A 71 -7.93 0.11 -5.09
N ALA A 72 -8.44 0.55 -6.26
CA ALA A 72 -9.87 0.50 -6.56
C ALA A 72 -10.44 -0.92 -6.52
N ARG A 73 -9.74 -1.91 -7.11
CA ARG A 73 -10.16 -3.32 -7.07
C ARG A 73 -10.25 -3.86 -5.65
N MET A 74 -9.37 -3.44 -4.74
CA MET A 74 -9.46 -3.84 -3.33
C MET A 74 -10.76 -3.38 -2.67
N PHE A 75 -11.37 -2.27 -3.11
CA PHE A 75 -12.65 -1.83 -2.58
C PHE A 75 -13.79 -2.77 -3.00
N LEU A 76 -13.73 -3.31 -4.22
CA LEU A 76 -14.66 -4.33 -4.71
C LEU A 76 -14.55 -5.64 -3.91
N GLU A 77 -13.33 -6.07 -3.62
CA GLU A 77 -13.07 -7.27 -2.81
C GLU A 77 -13.66 -7.14 -1.40
N CYS A 78 -13.58 -5.94 -0.81
CA CYS A 78 -14.18 -5.66 0.50
C CYS A 78 -15.71 -5.70 0.47
N ALA A 79 -16.33 -5.24 -0.63
CA ALA A 79 -17.79 -5.25 -0.78
C ALA A 79 -18.40 -6.65 -0.86
N GLY A 80 -17.64 -7.62 -1.41
CA GLY A 80 -18.05 -9.01 -1.46
C GLY A 80 -17.94 -9.78 -0.13
N GLN A 81 -17.27 -9.24 0.88
CA GLN A 81 -16.92 -9.98 2.09
C GLN A 81 -17.44 -9.32 3.37
N ARG A 82 -18.29 -10.04 4.11
CA ARG A 82 -18.99 -9.55 5.34
C ARG A 82 -18.11 -9.08 6.51
N LYS A 83 -16.78 -9.22 6.44
CA LYS A 83 -15.87 -8.92 7.56
C LYS A 83 -14.56 -8.21 7.16
N ILE A 84 -14.37 -7.81 5.90
CA ILE A 84 -13.15 -7.05 5.57
C ILE A 84 -13.35 -5.60 5.99
N VAL A 85 -12.53 -5.15 6.93
CA VAL A 85 -12.30 -3.73 7.18
C VAL A 85 -11.21 -3.28 6.21
N LEU A 86 -11.57 -2.37 5.30
CA LEU A 86 -10.58 -1.70 4.49
C LEU A 86 -9.70 -0.83 5.42
N PRO A 87 -8.38 -1.01 5.46
CA PRO A 87 -7.52 -0.10 6.21
C PRO A 87 -7.74 1.34 5.72
N ALA A 88 -7.98 2.28 6.64
CA ALA A 88 -8.24 3.69 6.30
C ALA A 88 -7.17 4.31 5.38
N TRP A 89 -5.93 3.83 5.49
CA TRP A 89 -4.83 4.26 4.66
C TRP A 89 -5.01 3.96 3.16
N ASN A 90 -5.75 2.91 2.78
CA ASN A 90 -6.01 2.59 1.38
C ASN A 90 -6.94 3.61 0.74
N ARG A 91 -7.96 4.06 1.49
CA ARG A 91 -8.84 5.16 1.09
C ARG A 91 -8.03 6.44 0.86
N HIS A 92 -7.18 6.82 1.83
CA HIS A 92 -6.37 8.03 1.71
C HIS A 92 -5.43 8.00 0.50
N ARG A 93 -4.76 6.87 0.23
CA ARG A 93 -3.90 6.76 -0.97
C ARG A 93 -4.70 6.91 -2.26
N PHE A 94 -5.84 6.23 -2.36
CA PHE A 94 -6.68 6.31 -3.57
C PHE A 94 -7.22 7.73 -3.80
N GLU A 95 -7.79 8.36 -2.77
CA GLU A 95 -8.31 9.73 -2.85
C GLU A 95 -7.19 10.72 -3.15
N ALA A 96 -6.05 10.65 -2.47
CA ALA A 96 -4.92 11.54 -2.74
C ALA A 96 -4.38 11.35 -4.17
N SER A 97 -4.36 10.14 -4.70
CA SER A 97 -3.88 9.88 -6.07
C SER A 97 -4.87 10.32 -7.15
N THR A 98 -6.18 10.19 -6.91
CA THR A 98 -7.21 10.42 -7.93
C THR A 98 -7.93 11.75 -7.82
N GLY A 99 -7.96 12.36 -6.64
CA GLY A 99 -8.82 13.50 -6.32
C GLY A 99 -10.30 13.14 -6.13
N ILE A 100 -10.67 11.84 -6.17
CA ILE A 100 -12.05 11.39 -6.01
C ILE A 100 -12.43 11.39 -4.53
N ASP A 101 -13.47 12.13 -4.17
CA ASP A 101 -13.99 12.18 -2.81
C ASP A 101 -14.48 10.80 -2.34
N CYS A 102 -13.79 10.26 -1.34
CA CYS A 102 -14.08 8.95 -0.76
C CYS A 102 -14.85 9.06 0.56
N THR A 103 -15.42 10.22 0.90
CA THR A 103 -16.15 10.43 2.16
C THR A 103 -17.38 9.52 2.27
N ALA A 104 -18.08 9.26 1.15
CA ALA A 104 -19.25 8.38 1.14
C ALA A 104 -18.97 6.92 1.52
N MET A 105 -17.70 6.48 1.49
CA MET A 105 -17.29 5.14 1.91
C MET A 105 -17.46 4.92 3.42
N PHE A 106 -17.75 5.95 4.21
CA PHE A 106 -17.90 5.86 5.65
C PHE A 106 -19.14 6.61 6.12
N ASP A 107 -19.79 6.11 7.18
CA ASP A 107 -20.83 6.88 7.86
C ASP A 107 -20.23 7.94 8.81
N ARG A 108 -21.09 8.77 9.42
CA ARG A 108 -20.66 9.81 10.37
C ARG A 108 -19.96 9.27 11.62
N ARG A 109 -20.07 7.98 11.90
CA ARG A 109 -19.41 7.29 13.02
C ARG A 109 -18.09 6.63 12.59
N GLY A 110 -17.70 6.77 11.32
CA GLY A 110 -16.50 6.16 10.76
C GLY A 110 -16.68 4.69 10.38
N SER A 111 -17.92 4.18 10.32
CA SER A 111 -18.18 2.80 9.91
C SER A 111 -18.06 2.67 8.40
N PHE A 112 -17.26 1.72 7.94
CA PHE A 112 -17.07 1.47 6.51
C PHE A 112 -18.38 1.00 5.85
N LYS A 113 -18.70 1.56 4.69
CA LYS A 113 -19.88 1.27 3.89
C LYS A 113 -19.45 0.62 2.56
N PRO A 114 -19.47 -0.72 2.47
CA PRO A 114 -18.83 -1.42 1.35
C PRO A 114 -19.50 -1.20 -0.01
N LEU A 115 -20.82 -0.98 -0.04
CA LEU A 115 -21.54 -0.77 -1.30
C LEU A 115 -21.19 0.58 -1.93
N GLU A 116 -21.04 1.63 -1.11
CA GLU A 116 -20.62 2.95 -1.54
C GLU A 116 -19.17 2.94 -2.03
N ALA A 117 -18.29 2.19 -1.35
CA ALA A 117 -16.92 1.98 -1.80
C ALA A 117 -16.86 1.23 -3.14
N ALA A 118 -17.70 0.21 -3.32
CA ALA A 118 -17.81 -0.50 -4.59
C ALA A 118 -18.28 0.41 -5.72
N ALA A 119 -19.34 1.19 -5.50
CA ALA A 119 -19.87 2.11 -6.51
C ALA A 119 -18.84 3.14 -6.97
N ILE A 120 -18.04 3.69 -6.05
CA ILE A 120 -16.95 4.62 -6.39
C ILE A 120 -15.85 3.90 -7.19
N ALA A 121 -15.47 2.68 -6.77
CA ALA A 121 -14.45 1.90 -7.45
C ALA A 121 -14.86 1.48 -8.87
N GLU A 122 -16.10 1.03 -9.06
CA GLU A 122 -16.68 0.68 -10.36
C GLU A 122 -16.70 1.91 -11.28
N ALA A 123 -17.25 3.03 -10.79
CA ALA A 123 -17.28 4.28 -11.56
C ALA A 123 -15.88 4.75 -11.99
N PHE A 124 -14.87 4.61 -11.11
CA PHE A 124 -13.49 4.91 -11.46
C PHE A 124 -12.94 3.94 -12.51
N LEU A 125 -13.06 2.63 -12.28
CA LEU A 125 -12.50 1.59 -13.15
C LEU A 125 -13.13 1.59 -14.55
N ASP A 126 -14.41 1.94 -14.66
CA ASP A 126 -15.12 2.09 -15.94
C ASP A 126 -14.81 3.42 -16.64
N SER A 127 -14.17 4.37 -15.96
CA SER A 127 -13.81 5.65 -16.55
C SER A 127 -12.57 5.56 -17.45
N PRO A 128 -12.50 6.33 -18.55
CA PRO A 128 -11.28 6.44 -19.35
C PRO A 128 -10.07 6.93 -18.55
N ALA A 129 -10.30 7.65 -17.45
CA ALA A 129 -9.22 8.18 -16.61
C ALA A 129 -8.41 7.06 -15.92
N ALA A 130 -9.02 5.90 -15.62
CA ALA A 130 -8.33 4.79 -14.98
C ALA A 130 -7.17 4.24 -15.81
N GLU A 131 -7.25 4.30 -17.14
CA GLU A 131 -6.20 3.84 -18.04
C GLU A 131 -4.96 4.77 -18.07
N ASN A 132 -5.08 6.00 -17.56
CA ASN A 132 -3.96 6.96 -17.50
C ASN A 132 -3.01 6.74 -16.31
N TYR A 133 -3.35 5.82 -15.40
CA TYR A 133 -2.53 5.52 -14.22
C TYR A 133 -1.53 4.41 -14.52
N VAL A 134 -0.25 4.74 -14.42
CA VAL A 134 0.88 3.82 -14.62
C VAL A 134 1.28 3.24 -13.27
N ASP A 135 1.41 1.92 -13.22
CA ASP A 135 1.87 1.21 -12.02
C ASP A 135 3.30 1.64 -11.66
N GLY A 136 3.56 1.79 -10.36
CA GLY A 136 4.85 2.26 -9.83
C GLY A 136 5.06 3.76 -9.88
N ALA A 137 4.19 4.53 -10.55
CA ALA A 137 4.28 5.98 -10.59
C ALA A 137 3.53 6.64 -9.41
N ARG A 138 3.96 7.86 -9.07
CA ARG A 138 3.33 8.69 -8.05
C ARG A 138 2.28 9.59 -8.70
N TYR A 139 1.14 9.72 -8.02
CA TYR A 139 0.06 10.59 -8.45
C TYR A 139 -0.47 11.40 -7.28
N PHE A 140 -0.85 12.64 -7.57
CA PHE A 140 -1.54 13.55 -6.66
C PHE A 140 -2.67 14.25 -7.42
N PHE A 141 -3.91 14.06 -6.97
CA PHE A 141 -5.12 14.64 -7.56
C PHE A 141 -5.23 14.42 -9.09
N GLY A 142 -4.92 13.21 -9.55
CA GLY A 142 -4.97 12.83 -10.96
C GLY A 142 -3.75 13.25 -11.78
N HIS A 143 -2.79 13.96 -11.19
CA HIS A 143 -1.57 14.39 -11.85
C HIS A 143 -0.39 13.51 -11.46
N ARG A 144 0.39 13.06 -12.44
CA ARG A 144 1.64 12.35 -12.19
C ARG A 144 2.66 13.31 -11.57
N VAL A 145 3.31 12.90 -10.49
CA VAL A 145 4.35 13.69 -9.79
C VAL A 145 5.70 12.96 -9.80
N PRO A 146 6.83 13.69 -9.66
CA PRO A 146 8.16 13.09 -9.59
C PRO A 146 8.35 12.11 -8.42
#